data_AF-A0A3P0X7Q7-F1
#
_entry.id   AF-A0A3P0X7Q7-F1
#
_cell.length_a   1.000
_cell.length_b   1.000
_cell.length_c   1.000
_cell.angle_alpha   90.00
_cell.angle_beta   90.00
_cell.angle_gamma   90.00
#
_symmetry.space_group_name_H-M   'P 1'
#
loop_
_entity.id
_entity.type
_entity.pdbx_description
1 polymer ?
#
loop_
_entity_poly.entity_id
_entity_poly.type
_entity_poly.pdbx_seq_one_letter_code
_entity_poly.pdbx_strand_id
1 'polypeptide(L)'
;METHMQSALIITGISGAEHCAASLSKQLGLPVEVAPSRREGMAALRRREYSIVVIDEPVAEASPEGAELLWKQAGLAIPLQINFAISGTNRLIREVRAALQRRDHEQQVAMRAASTAIENDLRDTVTGLLLHSQLALAEPLVSAPLTAKLQTVAELASNLRTRLENSASQRGAQPLR
;
A
#
# COMPACT_ATOMS: atom_id res chain seq x y z
N MET A 1 -3.58 0.94 -15.43
CA MET A 1 -3.33 1.40 -14.04
C MET A 1 -4.66 1.86 -13.51
N GLU A 2 -5.33 1.05 -12.70
CA GLU A 2 -6.50 1.51 -11.96
C GLU A 2 -6.02 2.62 -11.03
N THR A 3 -6.30 3.86 -11.42
CA THR A 3 -6.28 4.97 -10.50
C THR A 3 -7.41 4.68 -9.52
N HIS A 4 -7.13 3.93 -8.44
CA HIS A 4 -8.03 3.90 -7.30
C HIS A 4 -8.28 5.37 -6.97
N MET A 5 -9.51 5.82 -7.23
CA MET A 5 -9.89 7.21 -7.06
C MET A 5 -9.85 7.47 -5.56
N GLN A 6 -8.69 7.92 -5.08
CA GLN A 6 -8.41 8.18 -3.68
C GLN A 6 -9.47 9.16 -3.18
N SER A 7 -10.34 8.75 -2.26
CA SER A 7 -11.36 9.65 -1.69
C SER A 7 -11.05 9.96 -0.24
N ALA A 8 -11.33 11.20 0.17
CA ALA A 8 -11.25 11.63 1.56
C ALA A 8 -12.64 11.67 2.19
N LEU A 9 -12.70 11.37 3.49
CA LEU A 9 -13.87 11.61 4.32
C LEU A 9 -13.52 12.63 5.42
N ILE A 10 -14.36 13.63 5.61
CA ILE A 10 -14.31 14.54 6.74
C ILE A 10 -15.53 14.28 7.62
N ILE A 11 -15.32 13.95 8.88
CA ILE A 11 -16.37 13.76 9.88
C ILE A 11 -16.31 14.92 10.86
N THR A 12 -17.23 15.88 10.75
CA THR A 12 -17.24 17.10 11.57
C THR A 12 -18.66 17.59 11.79
N GLY A 13 -18.95 18.13 12.97
CA GLY A 13 -20.21 18.80 13.25
C GLY A 13 -20.19 20.30 12.91
N ILE A 14 -19.06 20.84 12.43
CA ILE A 14 -18.93 22.27 12.18
C ILE A 14 -19.74 22.68 10.94
N SER A 15 -20.50 23.77 11.08
CA SER A 15 -21.20 24.40 9.95
C SER A 15 -20.19 24.94 8.94
N GLY A 16 -20.43 24.69 7.64
CA GLY A 16 -19.58 25.19 6.56
C GLY A 16 -18.39 24.30 6.20
N ALA A 17 -18.34 23.08 6.73
CA ALA A 17 -17.33 22.07 6.38
C ALA A 17 -17.27 21.78 4.87
N GLU A 18 -18.35 21.99 4.14
CA GLU A 18 -18.45 21.82 2.69
C GLU A 18 -17.50 22.76 1.94
N HIS A 19 -17.30 23.99 2.44
CA HIS A 19 -16.36 24.93 1.83
C HIS A 19 -14.90 24.47 2.01
N CYS A 20 -14.61 23.90 3.18
CA CYS A 20 -13.31 23.29 3.46
C CYS A 20 -13.07 22.08 2.56
N ALA A 21 -14.07 21.19 2.45
CA ALA A 21 -14.02 20.02 1.59
C ALA A 21 -13.85 20.38 0.11
N ALA A 22 -14.56 21.39 -0.40
CA ALA A 22 -14.41 21.88 -1.77
C ALA A 22 -13.00 22.42 -2.03
N SER A 23 -12.44 23.18 -1.08
CA SER A 23 -11.07 23.70 -1.16
C SER A 23 -10.03 22.57 -1.15
N LEU A 24 -10.22 21.59 -0.26
CA LEU A 24 -9.37 20.41 -0.17
C LEU A 24 -9.41 19.59 -1.45
N SER A 25 -10.61 19.35 -1.98
CA SER A 25 -10.82 18.61 -3.23
C SER A 25 -10.13 19.29 -4.40
N LYS A 26 -10.31 20.60 -4.56
CA LYS A 26 -9.65 21.39 -5.61
C LYS A 26 -8.13 21.36 -5.51
N GLN A 27 -7.58 21.47 -4.30
CA GLN A 27 -6.13 21.59 -4.08
C GLN A 27 -5.39 20.26 -4.16
N LEU A 28 -6.09 19.15 -3.90
CA LEU A 28 -5.51 17.80 -3.88
C LEU A 28 -5.95 16.93 -5.06
N GLY A 29 -6.93 17.37 -5.86
CA GLY A 29 -7.40 16.62 -7.01
C GLY A 29 -8.13 15.32 -6.64
N LEU A 30 -8.70 15.26 -5.43
CA LEU A 30 -9.35 14.07 -4.89
C LEU A 30 -10.77 14.37 -4.42
N PRO A 31 -11.75 13.46 -4.59
CA PRO A 31 -13.10 13.65 -4.07
C PRO A 31 -13.10 13.67 -2.54
N VAL A 32 -13.74 14.68 -1.96
CA VAL A 32 -13.90 14.83 -0.50
C VAL A 32 -15.37 14.73 -0.15
N GLU A 33 -15.71 13.80 0.74
CA GLU A 33 -17.04 13.67 1.32
C GLU A 33 -17.07 14.27 2.73
N VAL A 34 -18.19 14.91 3.09
CA VAL A 34 -18.42 15.43 4.43
C VAL A 34 -19.54 14.64 5.09
N ALA A 35 -19.28 14.19 6.31
CA ALA A 35 -20.27 13.60 7.20
C ALA A 35 -20.47 14.52 8.42
N PRO A 36 -21.68 15.08 8.60
CA PRO A 36 -21.96 16.06 9.65
C PRO A 36 -22.04 15.46 11.07
N SER A 37 -21.95 14.13 11.19
CA SER A 37 -22.05 13.43 12.47
C SER A 37 -21.27 12.13 12.47
N ARG A 38 -20.92 11.63 13.66
CA ARG A 38 -20.31 10.29 13.83
C ARG A 38 -21.15 9.18 13.20
N ARG A 39 -22.48 9.25 13.32
CA ARG A 39 -23.41 8.26 12.73
C ARG A 39 -23.29 8.25 11.21
N GLU A 40 -23.23 9.42 10.59
CA GLU A 40 -23.09 9.54 9.13
C GLU A 40 -21.69 9.19 8.66
N GLY A 41 -20.66 9.54 9.44
CA GLY A 41 -19.29 9.16 9.17
C GLY A 41 -19.12 7.64 9.16
N MET A 42 -19.70 6.96 10.16
CA MET A 42 -19.76 5.50 10.18
C MET A 42 -20.47 4.96 8.93
N ALA A 43 -21.61 5.53 8.54
CA ALA A 43 -22.38 5.03 7.41
C ALA A 43 -21.60 5.20 6.09
N ALA A 44 -20.85 6.28 5.96
CA ALA A 44 -19.92 6.53 4.87
C ALA A 44 -18.80 5.47 4.84
N LEU A 45 -18.14 5.21 5.97
CA LEU A 45 -17.09 4.20 6.10
C LEU A 45 -17.57 2.75 5.88
N ARG A 46 -18.86 2.47 6.04
CA ARG A 46 -19.45 1.17 5.67
C ARG A 46 -19.73 1.05 4.17
N ARG A 47 -19.93 2.17 3.49
CA ARG A 47 -20.32 2.19 2.07
C ARG A 47 -19.13 2.02 1.15
N ARG A 48 -17.97 2.56 1.51
CA ARG A 48 -16.74 2.50 0.72
C ARG A 48 -15.51 2.74 1.57
N GLU A 49 -14.36 2.41 0.99
CA GLU A 49 -13.05 2.74 1.54
C GLU A 49 -12.62 4.17 1.17
N TYR A 50 -11.75 4.74 2.00
CA TYR A 50 -11.19 6.08 1.82
C TYR A 50 -9.66 5.99 1.94
N SER A 51 -8.94 6.89 1.27
CA SER A 51 -7.49 7.02 1.43
C SER A 51 -7.14 7.77 2.72
N ILE A 52 -8.01 8.68 3.15
CA ILE A 52 -7.84 9.48 4.35
C ILE A 52 -9.18 9.74 5.03
N VAL A 53 -9.18 9.66 6.36
CA VAL A 53 -10.35 9.96 7.18
C VAL A 53 -9.93 11.02 8.19
N VAL A 54 -10.54 12.19 8.05
CA VAL A 54 -10.34 13.33 8.95
C VAL A 54 -11.50 13.35 9.93
N ILE A 55 -11.23 13.28 11.23
CA ILE A 55 -12.23 13.43 12.28
C ILE A 55 -11.96 14.73 13.02
N ASP A 56 -13.02 15.51 13.19
CA ASP A 56 -12.98 16.72 13.99
C ASP A 56 -12.77 16.38 15.46
N GLU A 57 -11.86 17.09 16.12
CA GLU A 57 -11.48 16.82 17.50
C GLU A 57 -12.68 16.79 18.47
N PRO A 58 -13.61 17.76 18.46
CA PRO A 58 -14.82 17.69 19.29
C PRO A 58 -15.70 16.46 18.99
N VAL A 59 -15.71 15.96 17.76
CA VAL A 59 -16.46 14.74 17.39
C VAL A 59 -15.78 13.48 17.96
N ALA A 60 -14.45 13.45 17.95
CA ALA A 60 -13.67 12.35 18.54
C ALA A 60 -13.75 12.36 20.08
N GLU A 61 -13.62 13.53 20.70
CA GLU A 61 -13.62 13.70 22.15
C GLU A 61 -14.98 13.46 22.80
N ALA A 62 -16.08 13.73 22.09
CA ALA A 62 -17.42 13.51 22.60
C ALA A 62 -17.69 12.04 22.98
N SER A 63 -16.95 11.08 22.41
CA SER A 63 -17.02 9.67 22.78
C SER A 63 -15.76 8.93 22.33
N PRO A 64 -14.81 8.62 23.24
CA PRO A 64 -13.60 7.89 22.90
C PRO A 64 -13.87 6.52 22.27
N GLU A 65 -14.84 5.78 22.81
CA GLU A 65 -15.29 4.48 22.26
C GLU A 65 -15.86 4.65 20.85
N GLY A 66 -16.61 5.73 20.62
CA GLY A 66 -17.16 6.06 19.31
C GLY A 66 -16.09 6.42 18.29
N ALA A 67 -15.06 7.15 18.69
CA ALA A 67 -13.92 7.49 17.84
C ALA A 67 -13.13 6.23 17.47
N GLU A 68 -12.89 5.33 18.43
CA GLU A 68 -12.21 4.06 18.19
C GLU A 68 -12.95 3.20 17.15
N LEU A 69 -14.29 3.18 17.19
CA LEU A 69 -15.09 2.48 16.18
C LEU A 69 -14.94 3.10 14.78
N LEU A 70 -14.85 4.42 14.68
CA LEU A 70 -14.59 5.08 13.41
C LEU A 70 -13.20 4.73 12.88
N TRP A 71 -12.17 4.70 13.74
CA TRP A 71 -10.81 4.31 13.36
C TRP A 71 -10.71 2.87 12.90
N LYS A 72 -11.36 1.95 13.61
CA LYS A 72 -11.44 0.54 13.18
C LYS A 72 -12.13 0.41 11.82
N GLN A 73 -13.24 1.13 11.62
CA GLN A 73 -13.99 1.07 10.36
C GLN A 73 -13.27 1.80 9.21
N ALA A 74 -12.38 2.75 9.50
CA ALA A 74 -11.57 3.45 8.50
C ALA A 74 -10.53 2.55 7.81
N GLY A 75 -10.24 1.38 8.37
CA GLY A 75 -9.40 0.37 7.73
C GLY A 75 -7.99 0.88 7.44
N LEU A 76 -7.60 0.88 6.16
CA LEU A 76 -6.26 1.32 5.71
C LEU A 76 -6.16 2.83 5.47
N ALA A 77 -7.26 3.57 5.61
CA ALA A 77 -7.26 5.02 5.48
C ALA A 77 -6.28 5.64 6.48
N ILE A 78 -5.63 6.73 6.07
CA ILE A 78 -4.80 7.50 6.99
C ILE A 78 -5.73 8.22 7.98
N PRO A 79 -5.62 7.97 9.30
CA PRO A 79 -6.43 8.70 10.28
C PRO A 79 -5.80 10.07 10.53
N LEU A 80 -6.61 11.13 10.49
CA LEU A 80 -6.22 12.47 10.95
C LEU A 80 -7.26 12.99 11.93
N GLN A 81 -6.82 13.49 13.07
CA GLN A 81 -7.65 14.23 14.01
C GLN A 81 -7.30 15.72 13.92
N ILE A 82 -8.30 16.55 13.63
CA ILE A 82 -8.11 17.99 13.40
C ILE A 82 -9.11 18.75 14.23
N ASN A 83 -8.67 19.79 14.93
CA ASN A 83 -9.59 20.74 15.53
C ASN A 83 -10.03 21.78 14.51
N PHE A 84 -11.23 21.63 13.92
CA PHE A 84 -11.69 22.57 12.89
C PHE A 84 -12.02 23.96 13.43
N ALA A 85 -12.28 24.11 14.74
CA ALA A 85 -12.57 25.41 15.34
C ALA A 85 -11.34 26.34 15.34
N ILE A 86 -10.13 25.78 15.38
CA ILE A 86 -8.87 26.55 15.37
C ILE A 86 -8.03 26.32 14.10
N SER A 87 -8.32 25.25 13.33
CA SER A 87 -7.58 24.93 12.11
C SER A 87 -8.23 25.59 10.90
N GLY A 88 -7.56 26.59 10.33
CA GLY A 88 -7.96 27.12 9.03
C GLY A 88 -7.78 26.11 7.89
N THR A 89 -8.55 26.26 6.81
CA THR A 89 -8.52 25.40 5.61
C THR A 89 -7.12 25.14 5.05
N ASN A 90 -6.24 26.15 5.05
CA ASN A 90 -4.86 26.00 4.58
C ASN A 90 -4.03 25.02 5.42
N ARG A 91 -4.26 24.98 6.74
CA ARG A 91 -3.60 24.04 7.64
C ARG A 91 -4.04 22.61 7.31
N LEU A 92 -5.35 22.40 7.19
CA LEU A 92 -5.91 21.09 6.81
C LEU A 92 -5.31 20.59 5.48
N ILE A 93 -5.27 21.43 4.45
CA ILE A 93 -4.71 21.05 3.15
C ILE A 93 -3.25 20.60 3.27
N ARG A 94 -2.45 21.31 4.06
CA ARG A 94 -1.04 20.95 4.28
C ARG A 94 -0.90 19.62 5.00
N GLU A 95 -1.69 19.39 6.04
CA GLU A 95 -1.64 18.15 6.81
C GLU A 95 -2.10 16.94 5.99
N VAL A 96 -3.21 17.07 5.26
CA VAL A 96 -3.70 16.02 4.36
C VAL A 96 -2.69 15.73 3.26
N ARG A 97 -2.10 16.76 2.63
CA ARG A 97 -1.07 16.58 1.60
C ARG A 97 0.16 15.86 2.14
N ALA A 98 0.67 16.29 3.29
CA ALA A 98 1.84 15.68 3.91
C ALA A 98 1.57 14.21 4.28
N ALA A 99 0.38 13.92 4.82
CA ALA A 99 -0.05 12.57 5.16
C ALA A 99 -0.09 11.66 3.93
N LEU A 100 -0.70 12.12 2.82
CA LEU A 100 -0.75 11.37 1.56
C LEU A 100 0.65 11.12 0.99
N GLN A 101 1.48 12.15 0.91
CA GLN A 101 2.85 12.03 0.41
C GLN A 101 3.69 11.06 1.24
N ARG A 102 3.53 11.11 2.57
CA ARG A 102 4.18 10.17 3.48
C ARG A 102 3.72 8.74 3.22
N ARG A 103 2.41 8.50 3.08
CA ARG A 103 1.86 7.17 2.79
C ARG A 103 2.37 6.64 1.46
N ASP A 104 2.37 7.46 0.41
CA ASP A 104 2.88 7.06 -0.91
C ASP A 104 4.36 6.66 -0.83
N HIS A 105 5.16 7.43 -0.10
CA HIS A 105 6.58 7.12 0.10
C HIS A 105 6.77 5.82 0.88
N GLU A 106 6.09 5.65 2.02
CA GLU A 106 6.14 4.43 2.84
C GLU A 106 5.71 3.20 2.02
N GLN A 107 4.65 3.31 1.21
CA GLN A 107 4.17 2.23 0.36
C GLN A 107 5.19 1.87 -0.72
N GLN A 108 5.83 2.85 -1.35
CA GLN A 108 6.87 2.60 -2.35
C GLN A 108 8.07 1.88 -1.75
N VAL A 109 8.52 2.31 -0.57
CA VAL A 109 9.63 1.67 0.14
C VAL A 109 9.27 0.25 0.54
N ALA A 110 8.09 0.04 1.12
CA ALA A 110 7.61 -1.28 1.54
C ALA A 110 7.47 -2.24 0.34
N MET A 111 6.91 -1.77 -0.78
CA MET A 111 6.74 -2.59 -1.98
C MET A 111 8.09 -2.99 -2.59
N ARG A 112 9.07 -2.09 -2.58
CA ARG A 112 10.44 -2.40 -3.01
C ARG A 112 11.08 -3.46 -2.10
N ALA A 113 10.99 -3.27 -0.78
CA ALA A 113 11.53 -4.23 0.17
C ALA A 113 10.88 -5.62 0.05
N ALA A 114 9.55 -5.68 -0.05
CA ALA A 114 8.82 -6.93 -0.24
C ALA A 114 9.22 -7.63 -1.55
N SER A 115 9.37 -6.87 -2.64
CA SER A 115 9.80 -7.46 -3.91
C SER A 115 11.24 -7.99 -3.86
N THR A 116 12.15 -7.30 -3.17
CA THR A 116 13.52 -7.78 -2.97
C THR A 116 13.55 -9.04 -2.11
N ALA A 117 12.73 -9.12 -1.05
CA ALA A 117 12.63 -10.32 -0.22
C ALA A 117 12.19 -11.55 -1.05
N ILE A 118 11.11 -11.40 -1.82
CA ILE A 118 10.61 -12.47 -2.70
C ILE A 118 11.66 -12.88 -3.74
N GLU A 119 12.39 -11.92 -4.30
CA GLU A 119 13.44 -12.23 -5.27
C GLU A 119 14.58 -13.04 -4.66
N ASN A 120 15.01 -12.68 -3.44
CA ASN A 120 16.05 -13.41 -2.73
C ASN A 120 15.60 -14.84 -2.41
N ASP A 121 14.38 -15.02 -1.89
CA ASP A 121 13.82 -16.34 -1.59
C ASP A 121 13.77 -17.23 -2.86
N LEU A 122 13.40 -16.65 -4.01
CA LEU A 122 13.39 -17.36 -5.29
C LEU A 122 14.80 -17.72 -5.76
N ARG A 123 15.78 -16.83 -5.61
CA ARG A 123 17.18 -17.11 -5.96
C ARG A 123 17.74 -18.26 -5.13
N ASP A 124 17.47 -18.28 -3.85
CA ASP A 124 17.94 -19.33 -2.94
C ASP A 124 17.30 -20.68 -3.32
N THR A 125 15.99 -20.67 -3.58
CA THR A 125 15.26 -21.87 -4.02
C THR A 125 15.78 -22.42 -5.35
N VAL A 126 16.02 -21.54 -6.33
CA VAL A 126 16.55 -21.92 -7.66
C VAL A 126 17.97 -22.44 -7.55
N THR A 127 18.81 -21.82 -6.71
CA THR A 127 20.17 -22.28 -6.45
C THR A 127 20.17 -23.68 -5.86
N GLY A 128 19.28 -23.94 -4.89
CA GLY A 128 19.07 -25.29 -4.35
C GLY A 128 18.64 -26.29 -5.43
N LEU A 129 17.67 -25.94 -6.27
CA LEU A 129 17.19 -26.83 -7.34
C LEU A 129 18.30 -27.20 -8.34
N LEU A 130 19.11 -26.21 -8.74
CA LEU A 130 20.24 -26.42 -9.64
C LEU A 130 21.28 -27.34 -9.00
N LEU A 131 21.67 -27.07 -7.75
CA LEU A 131 22.64 -27.87 -7.03
C LEU A 131 22.17 -29.32 -6.89
N HIS A 132 20.92 -29.53 -6.45
CA HIS A 132 20.36 -30.88 -6.30
C HIS A 132 20.22 -31.61 -7.64
N SER A 133 19.84 -30.91 -8.72
CA SER A 133 19.76 -31.51 -10.05
C SER A 133 21.15 -31.91 -10.58
N GLN A 134 22.17 -31.09 -10.33
CA GLN A 134 23.56 -31.38 -10.71
C GLN A 134 24.14 -32.55 -9.90
N LEU A 135 23.89 -32.58 -8.59
CA LEU A 135 24.31 -33.70 -7.73
C LEU A 135 23.67 -35.02 -8.18
N ALA A 136 22.36 -35.01 -8.42
CA ALA A 136 21.64 -36.19 -8.91
C ALA A 136 22.19 -36.64 -10.27
N LEU A 137 22.47 -35.72 -11.21
CA LEU A 137 23.08 -36.06 -12.50
C LEU A 137 24.49 -36.63 -12.41
N ALA A 138 25.23 -36.35 -11.33
CA ALA A 138 26.56 -36.88 -11.08
C ALA A 138 26.54 -38.30 -10.46
N GLU A 139 25.38 -38.81 -10.05
CA GLU A 139 25.27 -40.15 -9.45
C GLU A 139 25.44 -41.26 -10.52
N PRO A 140 26.26 -42.30 -10.26
CA PRO A 140 26.56 -43.34 -11.26
C PRO A 140 25.38 -44.25 -11.66
N LEU A 141 24.25 -44.21 -10.94
CA LEU A 141 23.14 -45.17 -11.06
C LEU A 141 21.86 -44.58 -11.70
N VAL A 142 21.94 -43.40 -12.31
CA VAL A 142 20.77 -42.73 -12.90
C VAL A 142 20.41 -43.36 -14.26
N SER A 143 19.14 -43.75 -14.41
CA SER A 143 18.64 -44.27 -15.69
C SER A 143 18.53 -43.16 -16.76
N ALA A 144 18.76 -43.50 -18.03
CA ALA A 144 18.73 -42.52 -19.14
C ALA A 144 17.44 -41.67 -19.22
N PRO A 145 16.22 -42.20 -18.97
CA PRO A 145 15.00 -41.39 -18.93
C PRO A 145 14.96 -40.39 -17.76
N LEU A 146 15.57 -40.74 -16.62
CA LEU A 146 15.66 -39.88 -15.45
C LEU A 146 16.70 -38.77 -15.67
N THR A 147 17.83 -39.09 -16.32
CA THR A 147 18.84 -38.12 -16.75
C THR A 147 18.25 -37.02 -17.62
N ALA A 148 17.46 -37.39 -18.65
CA ALA A 148 16.82 -36.41 -19.53
C ALA A 148 15.87 -35.47 -18.77
N LYS A 149 15.08 -36.00 -17.82
CA LYS A 149 14.19 -35.18 -16.97
C LYS A 149 14.97 -34.23 -16.06
N LEU A 150 16.04 -34.69 -15.43
CA LEU A 150 16.89 -33.87 -14.56
C LEU A 150 17.60 -32.74 -15.34
N GLN A 151 18.02 -33.01 -16.57
CA GLN A 151 18.56 -31.99 -17.47
C GLN A 151 17.53 -30.91 -17.78
N THR A 152 16.28 -31.30 -18.10
CA THR A 152 15.19 -30.34 -18.32
C THR A 152 14.93 -29.47 -17.08
N VAL A 153 14.93 -30.07 -15.88
CA VAL A 153 14.76 -29.32 -14.63
C VAL A 153 15.90 -28.32 -14.42
N ALA A 154 17.15 -28.74 -14.67
CA ALA A 154 18.32 -27.86 -14.56
C ALA A 154 18.29 -26.70 -15.58
N GLU A 155 17.85 -26.95 -16.81
CA GLU A 155 17.66 -25.91 -17.84
C GLU A 155 16.57 -24.92 -17.45
N LEU A 156 15.41 -25.40 -16.99
CA LEU A 156 14.31 -24.54 -16.56
C LEU A 156 14.72 -23.65 -15.38
N ALA A 157 15.42 -24.21 -14.39
CA ALA A 157 15.95 -23.44 -13.27
C ALA A 157 17.03 -22.45 -13.67
N SER A 158 17.91 -22.81 -14.62
CA SER A 158 18.93 -21.90 -15.14
C SER A 158 18.29 -20.70 -15.85
N ASN A 159 17.27 -20.95 -16.68
CA ASN A 159 16.50 -19.91 -17.34
C ASN A 159 15.79 -18.99 -16.34
N LEU A 160 15.23 -19.55 -15.26
CA LEU A 160 14.60 -18.76 -14.20
C LEU A 160 15.63 -17.89 -13.46
N ARG A 161 16.83 -18.42 -13.15
CA ARG A 161 17.93 -17.66 -12.54
C ARG A 161 18.31 -16.45 -13.38
N THR A 162 18.52 -16.63 -14.68
CA THR A 162 18.89 -15.53 -15.60
C THR A 162 17.79 -14.47 -15.67
N ARG A 163 16.51 -14.86 -15.65
CA ARG A 163 15.39 -13.89 -15.60
C ARG A 163 15.37 -13.08 -14.30
N LEU A 164 15.65 -13.72 -13.16
CA LEU A 164 15.74 -13.04 -11.86
C LEU A 164 16.93 -12.06 -11.84
N GLU A 165 18.11 -12.48 -12.33
CA GLU A 165 19.30 -11.62 -12.44
C GLU A 165 19.04 -10.38 -13.31
N ASN A 166 18.43 -10.56 -14.48
CA ASN A 166 18.07 -9.46 -15.38
C ASN A 166 17.04 -8.50 -14.77
N SER A 167 16.10 -9.01 -13.97
CA SER A 167 15.07 -8.22 -13.29
C SER A 167 15.66 -7.35 -12.16
N ALA A 168 16.74 -7.79 -11.51
CA ALA A 168 17.48 -6.96 -10.56
C ALA A 168 18.28 -5.85 -11.25
N SER A 169 18.97 -6.15 -12.36
CA SER A 169 19.80 -5.16 -13.07
C SER A 169 18.99 -3.99 -13.64
N GLN A 170 17.75 -4.24 -14.09
CA GLN A 170 16.86 -3.19 -14.60
C GLN A 170 16.35 -2.24 -13.50
N ARG A 171 16.27 -2.69 -12.24
CA ARG A 171 15.81 -1.87 -11.10
C ARG A 171 16.90 -1.00 -10.49
N GLY A 172 18.17 -1.43 -10.54
CA GLY A 172 19.31 -0.63 -10.10
C GLY A 172 19.59 0.60 -10.99
N ALA A 173 19.05 0.63 -12.21
CA ALA A 173 19.25 1.70 -13.19
C ALA A 173 18.19 2.82 -13.15
N GLN A 174 17.19 2.75 -12.27
CA GLN A 174 16.14 3.77 -12.16
C GLN A 174 16.61 4.89 -11.22
N PRO A 175 16.90 6.11 -11.70
CA PRO A 175 17.45 7.17 -10.87
C PRO A 175 16.39 7.67 -9.88
N LEU A 176 16.87 8.02 -8.67
CA LEU A 176 16.12 8.77 -7.66
C LEU A 176 15.54 10.04 -8.33
N ARG A 177 14.22 10.08 -8.48
CA ARG A 177 13.45 11.29 -8.84
C ARG A 177 12.54 11.65 -7.68
#